data_AF-A0AA38MAG4-F1
#
_entry.id   AF-A0AA38MAG4-F1
#
_cell.length_a   1.000
_cell.length_b   1.000
_cell.length_c   1.000
_cell.angle_alpha   90.00
_cell.angle_beta   90.00
_cell.angle_gamma   90.00
#
_symmetry.space_group_name_H-M   'P 1'
#
loop_
_entity.id
_entity.type
_entity.pdbx_description
1 polymer ?
#
loop_
_entity_poly.entity_id
_entity_poly.type
_entity_poly.pdbx_seq_one_letter_code
_entity_poly.pdbx_strand_id
1 'polypeptide(L)'
;MNPVPTDDVAALHPSNALLLNFDALTPLATFYQSNLDLLKSELMIRPTTLAMYENEKNMKITTIMDLLDMLKIYKIAFIETYKLAVISAKIPVFSAACERTFSTLKRLKTCVRNSMTNERLIYLAVTNVESVVAKSSNIEDIVKEFDAAHNNRRILLH
;
A
#
# COMPACT_ATOMS: atom_id res chain seq x y z
N MET A 1 6.17 -11.76 14.44
CA MET A 1 5.25 -11.08 13.50
C MET A 1 3.94 -11.82 13.63
N ASN A 2 2.99 -11.30 14.41
CA ASN A 2 1.69 -11.97 14.55
C ASN A 2 1.01 -11.93 13.17
N PRO A 3 0.42 -13.05 12.72
CA PRO A 3 -0.28 -13.06 11.44
C PRO A 3 -1.40 -12.01 11.50
N VAL A 4 -1.46 -11.16 10.48
CA VAL A 4 -2.60 -10.28 10.27
C VAL A 4 -3.82 -11.19 10.12
N PRO A 5 -4.90 -11.00 10.90
CA PRO A 5 -6.08 -11.84 10.78
C PRO A 5 -6.63 -11.70 9.37
N THR A 6 -6.63 -12.80 8.62
CA THR A 6 -7.08 -12.82 7.22
C THR A 6 -8.58 -12.55 7.09
N ASP A 7 -9.31 -12.67 8.20
CA ASP A 7 -10.77 -12.50 8.27
C ASP A 7 -11.18 -11.02 8.24
N ASP A 8 -10.31 -10.12 8.71
CA ASP A 8 -10.57 -8.67 8.78
C ASP A 8 -10.64 -8.03 7.39
N VAL A 9 -9.74 -8.45 6.50
CA VAL A 9 -9.67 -7.99 5.11
C VAL A 9 -10.83 -8.58 4.29
N ALA A 10 -11.24 -9.81 4.63
CA ALA A 10 -12.37 -10.49 4.01
C ALA A 10 -13.73 -9.87 4.40
N ALA A 11 -13.84 -9.20 5.55
CA ALA A 11 -15.06 -8.52 6.00
C ALA A 11 -15.43 -7.27 5.17
N LEU A 12 -14.51 -6.80 4.31
CA LEU A 12 -14.71 -5.68 3.38
C LEU A 12 -15.06 -6.15 1.96
N HIS A 13 -15.17 -7.47 1.74
CA HIS A 13 -15.59 -8.03 0.46
C HIS A 13 -17.12 -8.13 0.36
N PRO A 14 -17.76 -7.68 -0.73
CA PRO A 14 -19.22 -7.72 -0.93
C PRO A 14 -19.85 -9.10 -0.79
N SER A 15 -19.08 -10.16 -1.10
CA SER A 15 -19.55 -11.55 -1.03
C SER A 15 -19.46 -12.18 0.36
N ASN A 16 -18.92 -11.48 1.37
CA ASN A 16 -18.82 -12.02 2.72
C ASN A 16 -20.06 -11.67 3.55
N ALA A 17 -20.60 -12.66 4.26
CA ALA A 17 -21.74 -12.48 5.16
C ALA A 17 -21.46 -11.51 6.32
N LEU A 18 -20.20 -11.15 6.54
CA LEU A 18 -19.72 -10.22 7.58
C LEU A 18 -19.47 -8.79 7.06
N LEU A 19 -20.05 -8.42 5.92
CA LEU A 19 -19.89 -7.11 5.30
C LEU A 19 -20.09 -5.96 6.30
N LEU A 20 -19.03 -5.17 6.49
CA LEU A 20 -19.01 -4.01 7.40
C LEU A 20 -19.40 -4.38 8.86
N ASN A 21 -19.14 -5.59 9.35
CA ASN A 21 -19.43 -5.91 10.76
C ASN A 21 -18.43 -5.21 11.70
N PHE A 22 -18.93 -4.59 12.77
CA PHE A 22 -18.12 -3.90 13.78
C PHE A 22 -17.10 -4.85 14.40
N ASP A 23 -17.52 -6.05 14.81
CA ASP A 23 -16.62 -7.00 15.48
C ASP A 23 -15.47 -7.46 14.58
N ALA A 24 -15.71 -7.62 13.27
CA ALA A 24 -14.67 -7.99 12.31
C ALA A 24 -13.74 -6.82 11.93
N LEU A 25 -14.21 -5.57 12.10
CA LEU A 25 -13.43 -4.36 11.83
C LEU A 25 -12.66 -3.84 13.05
N THR A 26 -13.03 -4.26 14.28
CA THR A 26 -12.34 -3.84 15.51
C THR A 26 -10.83 -4.13 15.56
N PRO A 27 -10.33 -5.33 15.21
CA PRO A 27 -8.89 -5.59 15.15
C PRO A 27 -8.18 -4.74 14.08
N LEU A 28 -8.81 -4.52 12.93
CA LEU A 28 -8.26 -3.68 11.87
C LEU A 28 -8.23 -2.19 12.27
N ALA A 29 -9.31 -1.70 12.86
CA ALA A 29 -9.46 -0.31 13.29
C ALA A 29 -8.49 0.03 14.43
N THR A 30 -8.28 -0.88 15.37
CA THR A 30 -7.27 -0.72 16.43
C THR A 30 -5.85 -0.73 15.87
N PHE A 31 -5.55 -1.63 14.92
CA PHE A 31 -4.24 -1.69 14.27
C PHE A 31 -3.91 -0.41 13.49
N TYR A 32 -4.88 0.16 12.76
CA TYR A 32 -4.70 1.39 11.98
C TYR A 32 -5.04 2.68 12.74
N GLN A 33 -5.18 2.62 14.08
CA GLN A 33 -5.49 3.77 14.95
C GLN A 33 -6.68 4.61 14.45
N SER A 34 -7.73 3.93 13.99
CA SER A 34 -8.96 4.55 13.49
C SER A 34 -9.90 4.87 14.65
N ASN A 35 -10.74 5.90 14.49
CA ASN A 35 -11.64 6.34 15.55
C ASN A 35 -12.83 5.36 15.71
N LEU A 36 -12.84 4.61 16.81
CA LEU A 36 -13.82 3.54 17.06
C LEU A 36 -15.24 4.07 17.28
N ASP A 37 -15.39 5.25 17.87
CA ASP A 37 -16.70 5.88 18.11
C ASP A 37 -17.31 6.35 16.79
N LEU A 38 -16.49 6.96 15.93
CA LEU A 38 -16.90 7.38 14.59
C LEU A 38 -17.27 6.14 13.76
N LEU A 39 -16.40 5.12 13.71
CA LEU A 39 -16.67 3.86 13.01
C LEU A 39 -18.00 3.22 13.44
N LYS A 40 -18.29 3.20 14.74
CA LYS A 40 -19.57 2.65 15.26
C LYS A 40 -20.77 3.45 14.75
N SER A 41 -20.68 4.78 14.73
CA SER A 41 -21.75 5.65 14.22
C SER A 41 -21.96 5.51 12.70
N GLU A 42 -20.89 5.34 11.93
CA GLU A 42 -20.95 5.09 10.49
C GLU A 42 -21.63 3.75 10.20
N LEU A 43 -21.25 2.71 10.94
CA LEU A 43 -21.80 1.35 10.79
C LEU A 43 -23.27 1.23 11.16
N MET A 44 -23.81 2.13 11.99
CA MET A 44 -25.25 2.22 12.26
C MET A 44 -26.04 2.70 11.03
N ILE A 45 -25.43 3.52 10.17
CA ILE A 45 -26.05 4.12 8.98
C ILE A 45 -25.86 3.22 7.73
N ARG A 46 -25.07 2.15 7.85
CA ARG A 46 -24.84 1.14 6.80
C ARG A 46 -26.12 0.59 6.15
N PRO A 47 -27.12 0.04 6.88
CA PRO A 47 -28.26 -0.62 6.23
C PRO A 47 -29.13 0.36 5.45
N THR A 48 -29.29 1.59 5.93
CA THR A 48 -30.09 2.62 5.26
C THR A 48 -29.40 3.13 3.99
N THR A 49 -28.08 3.30 4.02
CA THR A 49 -27.31 3.78 2.86
C THR A 49 -27.11 2.70 1.79
N LEU A 50 -26.98 1.43 2.18
CA LEU A 50 -27.02 0.30 1.25
C LEU A 50 -28.37 0.23 0.53
N ALA A 51 -29.48 0.34 1.27
CA ALA A 51 -30.82 0.34 0.68
C ALA A 51 -31.06 1.54 -0.24
N MET A 52 -30.55 2.73 0.10
CA MET A 52 -30.65 3.91 -0.76
C MET A 52 -29.90 3.71 -2.08
N TYR A 53 -28.67 3.18 -2.02
CA TYR A 53 -27.89 2.97 -3.24
C TYR A 53 -28.38 1.82 -4.12
N GLU A 54 -28.85 0.72 -3.51
CA GLU A 54 -29.47 -0.38 -4.25
C GLU A 54 -30.73 0.11 -4.98
N ASN A 55 -31.49 1.03 -4.38
CA ASN A 55 -32.64 1.66 -5.03
C ASN A 55 -32.25 2.68 -6.12
N GLU A 56 -31.20 3.48 -5.90
CA GLU A 56 -30.75 4.47 -6.89
C GLU A 56 -30.08 3.87 -8.13
N LYS A 57 -29.28 2.80 -7.95
CA LYS A 57 -28.56 2.16 -9.06
C LYS A 57 -29.16 0.85 -9.56
N ASN A 58 -30.18 0.33 -8.89
CA ASN A 58 -30.88 -0.91 -9.27
C ASN A 58 -29.91 -2.10 -9.48
N MET A 59 -28.80 -2.11 -8.75
CA MET A 59 -27.74 -3.11 -8.84
C MET A 59 -27.25 -3.47 -7.44
N LYS A 60 -27.07 -4.77 -7.21
CA LYS A 60 -26.48 -5.30 -5.98
C LYS A 60 -24.97 -5.04 -6.01
N ILE A 61 -24.39 -4.60 -4.90
CA ILE A 61 -22.95 -4.43 -4.77
C ILE A 61 -22.31 -5.82 -4.86
N THR A 62 -21.69 -6.13 -6.00
CA THR A 62 -21.06 -7.44 -6.25
C THR A 62 -19.54 -7.34 -6.22
N THR A 63 -18.99 -6.16 -6.54
CA THR A 63 -17.54 -5.93 -6.66
C THR A 63 -17.03 -4.97 -5.58
N ILE A 64 -15.80 -5.20 -5.11
CA ILE A 64 -15.11 -4.30 -4.16
C ILE A 64 -15.06 -2.86 -4.69
N MET A 65 -14.93 -2.70 -6.00
CA MET A 65 -14.90 -1.40 -6.67
C MET A 65 -16.24 -0.66 -6.54
N ASP A 66 -17.36 -1.37 -6.66
CA ASP A 66 -18.70 -0.79 -6.49
C ASP A 66 -18.92 -0.32 -5.05
N LEU A 67 -18.38 -1.07 -4.08
CA LEU A 67 -18.38 -0.70 -2.66
C LEU A 67 -17.52 0.55 -2.41
N LEU A 68 -16.34 0.62 -3.02
CA LEU A 68 -15.46 1.78 -2.91
C LEU A 68 -16.07 3.03 -3.55
N ASP A 69 -16.71 2.89 -4.71
CA ASP A 69 -17.42 3.99 -5.36
C ASP A 69 -18.59 4.48 -4.51
N MET A 70 -19.28 3.55 -3.84
CA MET A 70 -20.30 3.86 -2.86
C MET A 70 -19.80 4.71 -1.71
N LEU A 71 -18.78 4.21 -1.04
CA LEU A 71 -18.17 4.86 0.11
C LEU A 71 -17.54 6.20 -0.30
N LYS A 72 -17.14 6.36 -1.56
CA LYS A 72 -16.63 7.62 -2.11
C LYS A 72 -17.73 8.66 -2.33
N ILE A 73 -18.92 8.25 -2.77
CA ILE A 73 -20.09 9.14 -2.91
C ILE A 73 -20.51 9.66 -1.53
N TYR A 74 -20.53 8.76 -0.52
CA TYR A 74 -20.91 9.09 0.85
C TYR A 74 -19.71 9.34 1.77
N LYS A 75 -18.61 9.86 1.22
CA LYS A 75 -17.33 10.02 1.94
C LYS A 75 -17.44 10.81 3.25
N ILE A 76 -18.37 11.77 3.33
CA ILE A 76 -18.60 12.59 4.54
C ILE A 76 -19.23 11.75 5.67
N ALA A 77 -20.06 10.77 5.32
CA ALA A 77 -20.75 9.90 6.26
C ALA A 77 -19.98 8.61 6.59
N PHE A 78 -18.94 8.27 5.82
CA PHE A 78 -18.17 7.02 5.96
C PHE A 78 -16.67 7.25 5.86
N ILE A 79 -16.11 8.15 6.66
CA ILE A 79 -14.70 8.55 6.59
C ILE A 79 -13.79 7.39 7.05
N GLU A 80 -14.09 6.79 8.20
CA GLU A 80 -13.26 5.72 8.78
C GLU A 80 -13.46 4.41 8.02
N THR A 81 -14.71 4.10 7.66
CA THR A 81 -15.05 2.92 6.86
C THR A 81 -14.38 2.97 5.48
N TYR A 82 -14.42 4.13 4.81
CA TYR A 82 -13.74 4.32 3.52
C TYR A 82 -12.23 4.15 3.65
N LYS A 83 -11.62 4.71 4.71
CA LYS A 83 -10.18 4.59 4.96
C LYS A 83 -9.77 3.13 5.12
N LEU A 84 -10.51 2.35 5.92
CA LEU A 84 -10.25 0.93 6.11
C LEU A 84 -10.46 0.12 4.82
N ALA A 85 -11.49 0.43 4.03
CA ALA A 85 -11.75 -0.21 2.74
C ALA A 85 -10.64 0.07 1.70
N VAL A 86 -10.11 1.29 1.66
CA VAL A 86 -8.99 1.64 0.78
C VAL A 86 -7.71 0.92 1.21
N ILE A 87 -7.46 0.82 2.51
CA ILE A 87 -6.30 0.10 3.04
C ILE A 87 -6.39 -1.38 2.69
N SER A 88 -7.54 -2.02 2.93
CA SER A 88 -7.74 -3.44 2.64
C SER A 88 -7.54 -3.76 1.16
N ALA A 89 -8.05 -2.92 0.25
CA ALA A 89 -7.83 -3.07 -1.19
C ALA A 89 -6.37 -2.88 -1.61
N LYS A 90 -5.60 -2.07 -0.88
CA LYS A 90 -4.19 -1.80 -1.17
C LYS A 90 -3.23 -2.85 -0.61
N ILE A 91 -3.56 -3.52 0.50
CA ILE A 91 -2.74 -4.59 1.10
C ILE A 91 -2.24 -5.63 0.08
N PRO A 92 -3.09 -6.24 -0.77
CA PRO A 92 -2.61 -7.23 -1.75
C PRO A 92 -1.67 -6.62 -2.79
N VAL A 93 -1.95 -5.38 -3.22
CA VAL A 93 -1.10 -4.65 -4.18
C VAL A 93 0.26 -4.35 -3.56
N PHE A 94 0.29 -3.88 -2.30
CA PHE A 94 1.53 -3.63 -1.56
C PHE A 94 2.31 -4.92 -1.30
N SER A 95 1.64 -6.03 -0.95
CA SER A 95 2.32 -7.33 -0.77
C SER A 95 3.05 -7.73 -2.05
N ALA A 96 2.36 -7.70 -3.19
CA ALA A 96 2.95 -8.03 -4.48
C ALA A 96 4.12 -7.09 -4.86
N ALA A 97 4.02 -5.80 -4.54
CA ALA A 97 5.09 -4.83 -4.76
C ALA A 97 6.31 -5.10 -3.85
N CYS A 98 6.08 -5.40 -2.58
CA CYS A 98 7.13 -5.78 -1.63
C CYS A 98 7.82 -7.09 -2.07
N GLU A 99 7.07 -8.11 -2.45
CA GLU A 99 7.60 -9.38 -2.97
C GLU A 99 8.47 -9.16 -4.22
N ARG A 100 8.02 -8.33 -5.15
CA ARG A 100 8.81 -7.93 -6.32
C ARG A 100 10.12 -7.26 -5.89
N THR A 101 10.06 -6.33 -4.94
CA THR A 101 11.23 -5.60 -4.42
C THR A 101 12.21 -6.51 -3.68
N PHE A 102 11.72 -7.46 -2.87
CA PHE A 102 12.57 -8.44 -2.21
C PHE A 102 13.19 -9.43 -3.21
N SER A 103 12.45 -9.79 -4.27
CA SER A 103 12.95 -10.65 -5.35
C SER A 103 14.07 -9.95 -6.13
N THR A 104 13.91 -8.68 -6.49
CA THR A 104 14.98 -7.90 -7.15
C THR A 104 16.19 -7.74 -6.23
N LEU A 105 15.97 -7.40 -4.95
CA LEU A 105 17.03 -7.30 -3.94
C LEU A 105 17.80 -8.62 -3.80
N LYS A 106 17.09 -9.76 -3.79
CA LYS A 106 17.71 -11.09 -3.75
C LYS A 106 18.61 -11.32 -4.96
N ARG A 107 18.13 -11.00 -6.18
CA ARG A 107 18.93 -11.12 -7.41
C ARG A 107 20.17 -10.21 -7.39
N LEU A 108 20.02 -8.97 -6.93
CA LEU A 108 21.13 -8.02 -6.77
C LEU A 108 22.16 -8.56 -5.76
N LYS A 109 21.70 -9.04 -4.61
CA LYS A 109 22.57 -9.64 -3.58
C LYS A 109 23.32 -10.87 -4.11
N THR A 110 22.67 -11.73 -4.89
CA THR A 110 23.32 -12.89 -5.54
C THR A 110 24.38 -12.44 -6.55
N CYS A 111 24.12 -11.40 -7.34
CA CYS A 111 25.09 -10.85 -8.29
C CYS A 111 26.34 -10.27 -7.61
N VAL A 112 26.18 -9.58 -6.47
CA VAL A 112 27.27 -8.90 -5.75
C VAL A 112 28.05 -9.84 -4.79
N ARG A 113 27.64 -11.12 -4.66
CA ARG A 113 28.41 -12.29 -4.18
C ARG A 113 29.26 -12.15 -2.89
N ASN A 114 28.92 -11.23 -1.97
CA ASN A 114 29.39 -11.14 -0.56
C ASN A 114 30.50 -10.13 -0.17
N SER A 115 30.58 -8.93 -0.77
CA SER A 115 31.47 -7.87 -0.23
C SER A 115 30.85 -6.46 -0.24
N MET A 116 29.58 -6.33 0.10
CA MET A 116 28.92 -5.02 0.21
C MET A 116 28.27 -4.83 1.57
N THR A 117 28.32 -3.58 2.06
CA THR A 117 27.55 -3.14 3.21
C THR A 117 26.06 -3.09 2.86
N ASN A 118 25.19 -3.26 3.87
CA ASN A 118 23.74 -3.21 3.68
C ASN A 118 23.28 -1.87 3.10
N GLU A 119 23.91 -0.75 3.50
CA GLU A 119 23.60 0.58 2.97
C GLU A 119 23.82 0.65 1.45
N ARG A 120 24.99 0.21 0.97
CA ARG A 120 25.31 0.24 -0.47
C ARG A 120 24.38 -0.67 -1.27
N LEU A 121 23.96 -1.80 -0.68
CA LEU A 121 22.98 -2.70 -1.27
C LEU A 121 21.59 -2.04 -1.38
N ILE A 122 21.14 -1.32 -0.35
CA ILE A 122 19.86 -0.59 -0.37
C ILE A 122 19.88 0.49 -1.45
N TYR A 123 20.93 1.31 -1.53
CA TYR A 123 21.06 2.33 -2.57
C TYR A 123 21.06 1.73 -3.98
N LEU A 124 21.73 0.59 -4.18
CA LEU A 124 21.72 -0.13 -5.45
C LEU A 124 20.32 -0.67 -5.79
N ALA A 125 19.60 -1.19 -4.79
CA ALA A 125 18.24 -1.68 -4.98
C ALA A 125 17.27 -0.56 -5.38
N VAL A 126 17.34 0.60 -4.71
CA VAL A 126 16.56 1.79 -5.07
C VAL A 126 16.89 2.23 -6.49
N THR A 127 18.18 2.33 -6.85
CA THR A 127 18.62 2.70 -8.20
C THR A 127 18.13 1.70 -9.26
N ASN A 128 18.04 0.41 -8.92
CA ASN A 128 17.57 -0.63 -9.82
C ASN A 128 16.04 -0.60 -10.01
N VAL A 129 15.28 -0.38 -8.93
CA VAL A 129 13.82 -0.20 -8.98
C VAL A 129 13.49 1.05 -9.79
N GLU A 130 14.18 2.16 -9.51
CA GLU A 130 14.03 3.45 -10.21
C GLU A 130 14.94 3.55 -11.44
N SER A 131 15.22 2.43 -12.11
CA SER A 131 16.19 2.39 -13.22
C SER A 131 15.82 3.29 -14.39
N VAL A 132 14.54 3.61 -14.59
CA VAL A 132 14.09 4.56 -15.62
C VAL A 132 14.58 5.97 -15.28
N VAL A 133 14.37 6.40 -14.04
CA VAL A 133 14.81 7.72 -13.55
C VAL A 133 16.33 7.77 -13.52
N ALA A 134 16.98 6.72 -13.01
CA ALA A 134 18.45 6.65 -12.94
C ALA A 134 19.12 6.73 -14.32
N LYS A 135 18.50 6.18 -15.37
CA LYS A 135 19.00 6.27 -16.76
C LYS A 135 18.76 7.64 -17.40
N SER A 136 17.76 8.38 -16.92
CA SER A 136 17.49 9.74 -17.39
C SER A 136 18.41 10.79 -16.75
N SER A 137 19.05 10.45 -15.64
CA SER A 137 20.02 11.31 -14.97
C SER A 137 21.33 11.42 -15.76
N ASN A 138 21.90 12.63 -15.78
CA ASN A 138 23.19 12.85 -16.40
C ASN A 138 24.33 12.30 -15.53
N ILE A 139 25.04 11.30 -16.06
CA ILE A 139 26.17 10.66 -15.36
C ILE A 139 27.31 11.66 -15.13
N GLU A 140 27.55 12.60 -16.06
CA GLU A 140 28.63 13.58 -15.91
C GLU A 140 28.41 14.49 -14.69
N ASP A 141 27.16 14.87 -14.42
CA ASP A 141 26.84 15.74 -13.28
C ASP A 141 26.97 14.98 -11.95
N ILE A 142 26.60 13.69 -11.92
CA ILE A 142 26.81 12.82 -10.76
C ILE A 142 28.31 12.66 -10.46
N VAL A 143 29.14 12.50 -11.50
CA VAL A 143 30.60 12.37 -11.34
C VAL A 143 31.21 13.66 -10.82
N LYS A 144 30.80 14.83 -11.34
CA LYS A 144 31.26 16.14 -10.84
C LYS A 144 30.90 16.35 -9.37
N GLU A 145 29.67 16.04 -8.99
CA GLU A 145 29.21 16.15 -7.60
C GLU A 145 29.98 15.18 -6.68
N PHE A 146 30.21 13.95 -7.14
CA PHE A 146 30.98 12.97 -6.39
C PHE A 146 32.45 13.42 -6.16
N ASP A 147 33.08 13.99 -7.20
CA ASP A 147 34.44 14.54 -7.14
C ASP A 147 34.53 15.75 -6.20
N ALA A 148 33.56 16.67 -6.28
CA ALA A 148 33.48 17.82 -5.38
C ALA A 148 33.27 17.41 -3.91
N ALA A 149 32.49 16.36 -3.65
CA ALA A 149 32.21 15.87 -2.30
C ALA A 149 33.36 15.05 -1.68
N HIS A 150 34.25 14.47 -2.50
CA HIS A 150 35.34 13.61 -2.02
C HIS A 150 36.71 14.17 -2.41
N ASN A 151 37.38 14.83 -1.47
CA ASN A 151 38.75 15.36 -1.64
C ASN A 151 39.78 14.25 -1.99
N ASN A 152 39.97 13.96 -3.28
CA ASN A 152 41.04 13.13 -3.86
C ASN A 152 41.03 11.63 -3.50
N ARG A 153 40.06 10.86 -4.01
CA ARG A 153 40.27 9.43 -4.32
C ARG A 153 40.27 9.25 -5.83
N ARG A 154 41.43 9.47 -6.46
CA ARG A 154 41.65 9.37 -7.92
C ARG A 154 41.00 8.11 -8.51
N ILE A 155 40.01 8.29 -9.37
CA ILE A 155 39.63 7.30 -10.39
C ILE A 155 39.96 7.94 -11.73
N LEU A 156 41.12 7.59 -12.30
CA LEU A 156 41.50 7.97 -13.66
C LEU A 156 40.65 7.13 -14.63
N LEU A 157 39.64 7.76 -15.23
CA LEU A 157 38.91 7.21 -16.37
C LEU A 157 39.67 7.65 -17.62
N HIS A 158 40.21 6.67 -18.35
CA HIS A 158 41.03 6.86 -19.55
C HIS A 158 40.20 6.66 -20.82
#